data_AF-A0A523LSP4-F1
#
_entry.id   AF-A0A523LSP4-F1
#
_cell.length_a   1.000
_cell.length_b   1.000
_cell.length_c   1.000
_cell.angle_alpha   90.00
_cell.angle_beta   90.00
_cell.angle_gamma   90.00
#
_symmetry.space_group_name_H-M   'P 1'
#
loop_
_entity.id
_entity.type
_entity.pdbx_description
1 polymer ?
#
loop_
_entity_poly.entity_id
_entity_poly.type
_entity_poly.pdbx_seq_one_letter_code
_entity_poly.pdbx_strand_id
1 'polypeptide(L)'
;MWLGALAVLAVGLIGDATAQERSKPKLILQITVDQLRGDLLARYYDRLGDGGFRYLLNAGTVYSNAHHQHANTETIVGHTTIATGAEPSVHGMVANVWLDRLSGELTYNVEDARYPVLGEGAGVDRKTEIDPTQMTARSDGRSP
;
A
#
# COMPACT_ATOMS: atom_id res chain seq x y z
N MET A 1 -45.44 52.13 25.91
CA MET A 1 -45.45 51.23 24.74
C MET A 1 -44.33 50.22 24.90
N TRP A 2 -44.73 49.03 25.31
CA TRP A 2 -44.10 47.70 25.35
C TRP A 2 -42.67 47.52 24.79
N LEU A 3 -41.76 47.21 25.72
CA LEU A 3 -40.53 46.44 25.50
C LEU A 3 -40.91 44.98 25.25
N GLY A 4 -40.71 44.48 24.03
CA GLY A 4 -40.87 43.07 23.69
C GLY A 4 -39.52 42.36 23.67
N ALA A 5 -39.17 41.68 24.76
CA ALA A 5 -38.09 40.70 24.78
C ALA A 5 -38.54 39.47 23.99
N LEU A 6 -37.84 39.12 22.92
CA LEU A 6 -38.03 37.84 22.24
C LEU A 6 -36.92 36.89 22.67
N ALA A 7 -37.27 36.01 23.61
CA ALA A 7 -36.43 34.91 24.05
C ALA A 7 -36.80 33.63 23.26
N VAL A 8 -35.75 33.04 22.67
CA VAL A 8 -35.47 31.59 22.55
C VAL A 8 -36.46 30.70 21.78
N LEU A 9 -35.95 30.04 20.72
CA LEU A 9 -35.93 28.57 20.65
C LEU A 9 -34.83 28.09 19.68
N ALA A 10 -33.60 27.96 20.18
CA ALA A 10 -32.59 27.14 19.53
C ALA A 10 -32.90 25.68 19.90
N VAL A 11 -33.73 25.01 19.09
CA VAL A 11 -33.93 23.56 19.22
C VAL A 11 -32.68 22.90 18.68
N GLY A 12 -31.80 22.46 19.59
CA GLY A 12 -30.69 21.61 19.28
C GLY A 12 -31.22 20.30 18.70
N LEU A 13 -31.01 20.10 17.40
CA LEU A 13 -30.93 18.76 16.83
C LEU A 13 -29.57 18.17 17.21
N ILE A 14 -29.40 17.86 18.50
CA ILE A 14 -28.40 16.86 18.90
C ILE A 14 -29.04 15.54 18.49
N GLY A 15 -28.88 15.19 17.21
CA GLY A 15 -29.10 13.82 16.81
C GLY A 15 -28.13 12.97 17.61
N ASP A 16 -28.66 12.09 18.46
CA ASP A 16 -27.89 10.98 19.00
C ASP A 16 -27.34 10.20 17.80
N ALA A 17 -26.10 10.52 17.43
CA ALA A 17 -25.29 9.65 16.61
C ALA A 17 -25.02 8.43 17.47
N THR A 18 -25.98 7.49 17.49
CA THR A 18 -25.77 6.16 18.01
C THR A 18 -24.60 5.62 17.21
N ALA A 19 -23.42 5.60 17.85
CA ALA A 19 -22.25 4.96 17.30
C ALA A 19 -22.62 3.49 17.18
N GLN A 20 -23.13 3.10 16.01
CA GLN A 20 -23.41 1.70 15.73
C GLN A 20 -22.10 0.97 15.92
N GLU A 21 -22.06 0.12 16.95
CA GLU A 21 -20.91 -0.72 17.27
C GLU A 21 -20.66 -1.63 16.07
N ARG A 22 -19.86 -1.14 15.11
CA ARG A 22 -19.46 -1.94 13.96
C ARG A 22 -18.59 -3.04 14.54
N SER A 23 -19.08 -4.27 14.44
CA SER A 23 -18.30 -5.44 14.80
C SER A 23 -16.96 -5.37 14.07
N LYS A 24 -15.88 -5.55 14.83
CA LYS A 24 -14.53 -5.51 14.26
C LYS A 24 -14.41 -6.61 13.20
N PRO A 25 -13.83 -6.31 12.02
CA PRO A 25 -13.64 -7.32 11.00
C PRO A 25 -12.73 -8.42 11.55
N LYS A 26 -13.10 -9.69 11.30
CA LYS A 26 -12.30 -10.85 11.72
C LYS A 26 -11.05 -11.05 10.85
N LEU A 27 -11.05 -10.47 9.66
CA LEU A 27 -9.97 -10.55 8.68
C LEU A 27 -9.85 -9.22 7.95
N ILE A 28 -8.62 -8.74 7.81
CA ILE A 28 -8.26 -7.65 6.91
C ILE A 28 -7.41 -8.27 5.80
N LEU A 29 -7.85 -8.11 4.55
CA LEU A 29 -7.11 -8.56 3.38
C LEU A 29 -6.61 -7.34 2.61
N GLN A 30 -5.30 -7.13 2.62
CA GLN A 30 -4.63 -6.10 1.82
C GLN A 30 -4.16 -6.73 0.51
N ILE A 31 -4.62 -6.20 -0.62
CA ILE A 31 -4.24 -6.66 -1.95
C ILE A 31 -3.56 -5.50 -2.67
N THR A 32 -2.31 -5.69 -3.07
CA THR A 32 -1.54 -4.76 -3.92
C THR A 32 -1.31 -5.43 -5.26
N VAL A 33 -1.67 -4.75 -6.35
CA VAL A 33 -1.42 -5.25 -7.71
C VAL A 33 -0.31 -4.41 -8.32
N ASP A 34 0.84 -5.04 -8.58
CA ASP A 34 2.01 -4.32 -9.05
C ASP A 34 1.75 -3.69 -10.43
N GLN A 35 2.26 -2.48 -10.61
CA GLN A 35 2.14 -1.68 -11.83
C GLN A 35 0.70 -1.40 -12.31
N LEU A 36 -0.33 -1.59 -11.48
CA LEU A 36 -1.72 -1.28 -11.84
C LEU A 36 -1.99 0.23 -11.73
N ARG A 37 -1.92 0.93 -12.86
CA ARG A 37 -2.32 2.33 -12.93
C ARG A 37 -3.81 2.51 -12.65
N GLY A 38 -4.15 3.55 -11.86
CA GLY A 38 -5.53 3.81 -11.43
C GLY A 38 -6.54 4.06 -12.56
N ASP A 39 -6.10 4.57 -13.72
CA ASP A 39 -6.97 4.83 -14.87
C ASP A 39 -7.43 3.56 -15.61
N LEU A 40 -6.67 2.46 -15.47
CA LEU A 40 -6.94 1.22 -16.21
C LEU A 40 -8.25 0.56 -15.79
N LEU A 41 -8.60 0.65 -14.50
CA LEU A 41 -9.84 0.06 -13.98
C LEU A 41 -11.08 0.72 -14.57
N ALA A 42 -11.07 2.05 -14.69
CA ALA A 42 -12.16 2.78 -15.35
C ALA A 42 -12.17 2.53 -16.86
N ARG A 43 -10.99 2.51 -17.50
CA ARG A 43 -10.86 2.30 -18.96
C ARG A 43 -11.40 0.96 -19.43
N TYR A 44 -11.24 -0.09 -18.62
CA TYR A 44 -11.64 -1.45 -18.98
C TYR A 44 -12.86 -1.94 -18.21
N TYR A 45 -13.62 -1.04 -17.58
CA TYR A 45 -14.73 -1.37 -16.68
C TYR A 45 -15.73 -2.38 -17.29
N ASP A 46 -16.15 -2.16 -18.54
CA ASP A 46 -17.12 -3.02 -19.23
C ASP A 46 -16.59 -4.45 -19.53
N ARG A 47 -15.27 -4.65 -19.41
CA ARG A 47 -14.62 -5.95 -19.58
C ARG A 47 -14.36 -6.66 -18.25
N LEU A 48 -14.61 -6.00 -17.12
CA LEU A 48 -14.43 -6.58 -15.79
C LEU A 48 -15.65 -7.43 -15.41
N GLY A 49 -15.39 -8.66 -14.96
CA GLY A 49 -16.43 -9.53 -14.40
C GLY A 49 -16.96 -9.02 -13.05
N ASP A 50 -18.17 -9.45 -12.69
CA ASP A 50 -18.91 -8.87 -11.56
C ASP A 50 -18.25 -9.10 -10.19
N GLY A 51 -17.54 -10.21 -9.98
CA GLY A 51 -17.01 -10.61 -8.66
C GLY A 51 -15.62 -10.08 -8.27
N GLY A 52 -14.98 -9.27 -9.12
CA GLY A 52 -13.60 -8.79 -8.91
C GLY A 52 -13.51 -7.29 -8.68
N PHE A 53 -12.66 -6.60 -9.45
CA PHE A 53 -12.53 -5.15 -9.40
C PHE A 53 -13.87 -4.42 -9.57
N ARG A 54 -14.78 -4.93 -10.41
CA ARG A 54 -16.12 -4.33 -10.59
C ARG A 54 -16.94 -4.33 -9.30
N TYR A 55 -16.92 -5.43 -8.54
CA TYR A 55 -17.53 -5.48 -7.22
C TYR A 55 -16.92 -4.43 -6.28
N LEU A 56 -15.59 -4.34 -6.23
CA LEU A 56 -14.88 -3.37 -5.38
C LEU A 56 -15.20 -1.92 -5.77
N LEU A 57 -15.34 -1.62 -7.06
CA LEU A 57 -15.68 -0.29 -7.56
C LEU A 57 -17.14 0.09 -7.25
N ASN A 58 -18.07 -0.86 -7.29
CA ASN A 58 -19.50 -0.60 -7.15
C ASN A 58 -19.98 -0.64 -5.69
N ALA A 59 -19.41 -1.54 -4.87
CA ALA A 59 -19.82 -1.79 -3.50
C ALA A 59 -18.81 -1.30 -2.45
N GLY A 60 -17.62 -0.87 -2.89
CA GLY A 60 -16.55 -0.40 -2.02
C GLY A 60 -16.47 1.12 -1.90
N THR A 61 -15.48 1.58 -1.14
CA THR A 61 -15.06 2.99 -1.12
C THR A 61 -13.88 3.17 -2.05
N VAL A 62 -14.01 4.07 -3.03
CA VAL A 62 -13.00 4.29 -4.07
C VAL A 62 -12.37 5.65 -3.91
N TYR A 63 -11.05 5.68 -3.72
CA TYR A 63 -10.25 6.90 -3.73
C TYR A 63 -9.67 7.10 -5.14
N SER A 64 -10.29 7.98 -5.94
CA SER A 64 -9.89 8.23 -7.33
C SER A 64 -8.67 9.14 -7.47
N ASN A 65 -8.26 9.82 -6.40
CA ASN A 65 -7.12 10.74 -6.36
C ASN A 65 -6.12 10.34 -5.27
N ALA A 66 -5.71 9.07 -5.28
CA ALA A 66 -4.68 8.54 -4.39
C ALA A 66 -3.33 8.49 -5.13
N HIS A 67 -2.26 8.93 -4.48
CA HIS A 67 -0.91 9.00 -5.06
C HIS A 67 0.13 8.55 -4.05
N HIS A 68 1.18 7.89 -4.54
CA HIS A 68 2.43 7.76 -3.80
C HIS A 68 3.04 9.15 -3.63
N GLN A 69 3.27 9.58 -2.38
CA GLN A 69 3.83 10.91 -2.08
C GLN A 69 5.36 10.94 -2.16
N HIS A 70 6.00 9.80 -2.39
CA HIS A 70 7.43 9.66 -2.56
C HIS A 70 7.84 9.69 -4.04
N ALA A 71 9.05 10.19 -4.31
CA ALA A 71 9.56 10.34 -5.68
C ALA A 71 9.93 9.01 -6.35
N ASN A 72 10.47 8.05 -5.60
CA ASN A 72 10.86 6.76 -6.15
C ASN A 72 9.66 5.81 -6.14
N THR A 73 9.03 5.59 -7.30
CA THR A 73 7.86 4.72 -7.44
C THR A 73 8.24 3.29 -7.82
N GLU A 74 9.26 2.76 -7.14
CA GLU A 74 9.68 1.36 -7.23
C GLU A 74 8.84 0.47 -6.30
N THR A 75 8.79 -0.83 -6.62
CA THR A 75 7.95 -1.84 -5.97
C THR A 75 8.11 -1.83 -4.45
N ILE A 76 9.33 -1.99 -3.92
CA ILE A 76 9.50 -2.11 -2.45
C ILE A 76 9.12 -0.85 -1.71
N VAL A 77 9.44 0.31 -2.28
CA VAL A 77 9.17 1.62 -1.68
C VAL A 77 7.66 1.76 -1.49
N GLY A 78 6.89 1.52 -2.57
CA GLY A 78 5.43 1.57 -2.52
C GLY A 78 4.82 0.53 -1.59
N HIS A 79 5.31 -0.72 -1.61
CA HIS A 79 4.77 -1.79 -0.75
C HIS A 79 5.00 -1.51 0.73
N THR A 80 6.19 -1.07 1.12
CA THR A 80 6.50 -0.72 2.52
C THR A 80 5.68 0.48 2.97
N THR A 81 5.51 1.51 2.13
CA THR A 81 4.66 2.66 2.43
C THR A 81 3.20 2.24 2.67
N ILE A 82 2.62 1.39 1.81
CA ILE A 82 1.23 0.93 1.99
C ILE A 82 1.08 0.08 3.26
N ALA A 83 2.03 -0.82 3.54
CA ALA A 83 1.96 -1.73 4.69
C ALA A 83 2.17 -1.03 6.04
N THR A 84 2.95 0.05 6.08
CA THR A 84 3.34 0.72 7.33
C THR A 84 2.61 2.05 7.56
N GLY A 85 2.12 2.69 6.51
CA GLY A 85 1.63 4.07 6.54
C GLY A 85 2.72 5.13 6.73
N ALA A 86 4.00 4.74 6.67
CA ALA A 86 5.13 5.64 6.82
C ALA A 86 5.73 6.01 5.45
N GLU A 87 6.43 7.15 5.38
CA GLU A 87 7.19 7.56 4.19
C GLU A 87 8.55 6.86 4.12
N PRO A 88 9.20 6.81 2.94
CA PRO A 88 10.53 6.20 2.78
C PRO A 88 11.61 6.80 3.69
N SER A 89 11.51 8.08 4.01
CA SER A 89 12.40 8.75 4.97
C SER A 89 12.27 8.23 6.40
N VAL A 90 11.16 7.54 6.72
CA VAL A 90 10.87 6.98 8.03
C VAL A 90 11.11 5.47 8.05
N HIS A 91 10.61 4.73 7.06
CA HIS A 91 10.77 3.26 7.01
C HIS A 91 12.07 2.78 6.38
N GLY A 92 12.87 3.65 5.77
CA GLY A 92 14.24 3.35 5.28
C GLY A 92 14.33 2.61 3.95
N MET A 93 13.25 1.95 3.50
CA MET A 93 13.19 1.37 2.14
C MET A 93 13.06 2.45 1.06
N VAL A 94 14.18 2.79 0.42
CA VAL A 94 14.28 3.92 -0.52
C VAL A 94 14.41 3.51 -2.00
N ALA A 95 14.77 2.26 -2.28
CA ALA A 95 14.87 1.69 -3.62
C ALA A 95 14.91 0.15 -3.56
N ASN A 96 14.68 -0.52 -4.68
CA ASN A 96 14.90 -1.96 -4.84
C ASN A 96 16.39 -2.31 -4.70
N VAL A 97 17.27 -1.43 -5.20
CA VAL A 97 18.72 -1.52 -5.03
C VAL A 97 19.26 -0.13 -4.70
N TRP A 98 20.12 -0.01 -3.70
CA TRP A 98 20.81 1.25 -3.38
C TRP A 98 22.28 1.02 -3.06
N LEU A 99 23.07 2.09 -3.19
CA LEU A 99 24.46 2.10 -2.74
C LEU A 99 24.50 2.26 -1.22
N ASP A 100 24.96 1.24 -0.51
CA ASP A 100 25.33 1.40 0.89
C ASP A 100 26.64 2.18 0.97
N ARG A 101 26.59 3.35 1.60
CA ARG A 101 27.72 4.28 1.68
C ARG A 101 28.81 3.77 2.62
N LEU A 102 28.51 2.87 3.55
CA LEU A 102 29.48 2.32 4.48
C LEU A 102 30.33 1.23 3.82
N SER A 103 29.68 0.32 3.09
CA SER A 103 30.37 -0.75 2.37
C SER A 103 30.87 -0.34 0.98
N GLY A 104 30.27 0.69 0.36
CA GLY A 104 30.56 1.09 -1.02
C GLY A 104 29.90 0.20 -2.07
N GLU A 105 28.97 -0.65 -1.65
CA GLU A 105 28.41 -1.73 -2.46
C GLU A 105 26.94 -1.48 -2.79
N LEU A 106 26.48 -2.01 -3.93
CA LEU A 106 25.05 -2.04 -4.23
C LEU A 106 24.39 -3.14 -3.40
N THR A 107 23.35 -2.79 -2.67
CA THR A 107 22.59 -3.67 -1.78
C THR A 107 21.19 -3.87 -2.35
N TYR A 108 20.77 -5.13 -2.48
CA TYR A 108 19.40 -5.48 -2.82
C TYR A 108 18.52 -5.46 -1.56
N ASN A 109 17.32 -4.89 -1.69
CA ASN A 109 16.46 -4.48 -0.57
C ASN A 109 16.10 -5.53 0.48
N VAL A 110 15.94 -6.78 0.08
CA VAL A 110 15.55 -7.89 0.96
C VAL A 110 16.68 -8.89 1.13
N GLU A 111 17.89 -8.58 0.70
CA GLU A 111 19.04 -9.49 0.84
C GLU A 111 19.37 -9.75 2.32
N ASP A 112 19.43 -11.02 2.73
CA ASP A 112 19.89 -11.41 4.08
C ASP A 112 20.79 -12.64 4.03
N ALA A 113 22.10 -12.41 4.09
CA ALA A 113 23.11 -13.47 4.05
C ALA A 113 23.03 -14.46 5.23
N ARG A 114 22.28 -14.16 6.30
CA ARG A 114 22.15 -15.05 7.46
C ARG A 114 21.07 -16.10 7.28
N TYR A 115 20.11 -15.88 6.37
CA TYR A 115 18.94 -16.74 6.21
C TYR A 115 18.75 -17.13 4.75
N PRO A 116 19.25 -18.30 4.32
CA PRO A 116 19.04 -18.78 2.96
C PRO A 116 17.56 -19.09 2.71
N VAL A 117 17.11 -18.86 1.47
CA VAL A 117 15.75 -19.25 1.06
C VAL A 117 15.61 -20.77 1.08
N LEU A 118 14.50 -21.27 1.60
CA LEU A 118 14.21 -22.70 1.68
C LEU A 118 13.41 -23.15 0.44
N GLY A 119 13.87 -24.22 -0.21
CA GLY A 119 13.20 -24.82 -1.37
C GLY A 119 14.18 -25.11 -2.52
N GLU A 120 13.94 -26.16 -3.29
CA GLU A 120 14.77 -26.50 -4.46
C GLU A 120 14.59 -25.43 -5.54
N GLY A 121 15.68 -24.78 -5.96
CA GLY A 121 15.65 -23.69 -6.95
C GLY A 121 15.14 -22.34 -6.42
N ALA A 122 14.98 -22.17 -5.12
CA ALA A 122 14.44 -20.94 -4.52
C ALA A 122 15.49 -19.85 -4.22
N GLY A 123 16.78 -20.15 -4.45
CA GLY A 123 17.87 -19.18 -4.37
C GLY A 123 17.92 -18.23 -5.57
N VAL A 124 18.92 -17.35 -5.60
CA VAL A 124 19.11 -16.40 -6.71
C VAL A 124 19.68 -17.17 -7.91
N ASP A 125 18.82 -17.57 -8.85
CA ASP A 125 19.24 -18.20 -10.10
C ASP A 125 19.29 -17.17 -11.24
N ARG A 126 20.50 -16.71 -11.55
CA ARG A 126 20.81 -15.77 -12.64
C ARG A 126 20.33 -16.22 -14.02
N LYS A 127 19.95 -17.50 -14.22
CA LYS A 127 19.41 -18.02 -15.48
C LYS A 127 17.88 -17.89 -15.58
N THR A 128 17.18 -17.78 -14.46
CA THR A 128 15.72 -17.69 -14.40
C THR A 128 15.21 -16.35 -13.88
N GLU A 129 16.08 -15.53 -13.29
CA GLU A 129 15.74 -14.21 -12.78
C GLU A 129 15.48 -13.21 -13.92
N ILE A 130 14.23 -12.73 -14.01
CA ILE A 130 13.78 -11.79 -15.05
C ILE A 130 14.04 -10.34 -14.61
N ASP A 131 14.17 -10.10 -13.30
CA ASP A 131 14.35 -8.77 -12.72
C ASP A 131 15.84 -8.40 -12.62
N PRO A 132 16.31 -7.36 -13.33
CA PRO A 132 17.71 -6.94 -13.28
C PRO A 132 18.19 -6.48 -11.91
N THR A 133 17.29 -6.06 -11.02
CA THR A 133 17.66 -5.62 -9.67
C THR A 133 18.07 -6.81 -8.80
N GLN A 134 17.44 -7.96 -9.00
CA GLN A 134 17.74 -9.18 -8.25
C GLN A 134 19.08 -9.80 -8.64
N MET A 135 19.53 -9.59 -9.89
CA MET A 135 20.90 -9.95 -10.31
C MET A 135 22.00 -9.26 -9.48
N THR A 136 21.67 -8.15 -8.81
CA THR A 136 22.61 -7.40 -7.97
C THR A 136 22.73 -8.01 -6.57
N ALA A 137 21.84 -8.93 -6.18
CA ALA A 137 21.92 -9.64 -4.91
C ALA A 137 23.21 -10.49 -4.84
N ARG A 138 23.89 -10.44 -3.70
CA ARG A 138 25.17 -11.14 -3.46
C ARG A 138 24.99 -12.41 -2.64
N SER A 139 23.82 -12.58 -2.01
CA SER A 139 23.43 -13.76 -1.26
C SER A 139 22.15 -14.38 -1.80
N ASP A 140 22.04 -15.71 -1.66
CA ASP A 140 20.81 -16.46 -1.94
C ASP A 140 19.74 -16.29 -0.84
N GLY A 141 20.07 -15.57 0.23
CA GLY A 141 19.18 -15.37 1.36
C GLY A 141 18.31 -14.13 1.20
N ARG A 142 17.06 -14.22 1.63
CA ARG A 142 16.10 -13.12 1.62
C ARG A 142 15.43 -12.98 2.98
N SER A 143 15.26 -11.73 3.42
CA SER A 143 14.42 -11.42 4.58
C SER A 143 12.97 -11.76 4.27
N PRO A 144 12.21 -12.36 5.23
CA PRO A 144 10.80 -12.74 5.05
C PRO A 144 9.87 -11.57 4.71
#